data_AF-A0A660QYQ0-F1
#
_entry.id   AF-A0A660QYQ0-F1
#
_cell.length_a   1.000
_cell.length_b   1.000
_cell.length_c   1.000
_cell.angle_alpha   90.00
_cell.angle_beta   90.00
_cell.angle_gamma   90.00
#
_symmetry.space_group_name_H-M   'P 1'
#
loop_
_entity.id
_entity.type
_entity.pdbx_description
1 polymer ?
#
loop_
_entity_poly.entity_id
_entity_poly.type
_entity_poly.pdbx_seq_one_letter_code
_entity_poly.pdbx_strand_id
1 'polypeptide(L)'
;MKRIGLFGLSLVLGLVFSASADSALVDFERKWIFPQELGGLKYEISEKYEVADFGYRIIYRAGEVFEAEINVYDLGQESIPNGHKGEGIDIVLQSVEDDLQLRKNHGEIENLKKLQTTETPKTGTFRFATVVSCYEDMAGESPEKKIQATYVTGIRNRFIRLRFTFDREKRGEAGKMANKMIAQLTKMATARPEEEEILLASCAAFLNDPASYGGLTSAQHLFAKTKTMGNLNVYTHLFVWPTGYYSKPKNADLLIAGYFAGMLQVVVPQKLDEGGEVEAFSAMLDTYKILRSKEQIDAIEKIDEWAKHPDRRALFDQLLIVE
;
A
#
# COMPACT_ATOMS: atom_id res chain seq x y z
N MET A 1 51.65 -27.69 -3.53
CA MET A 1 51.45 -26.32 -4.05
C MET A 1 50.01 -26.16 -4.48
N LYS A 2 49.35 -25.09 -4.01
CA LYS A 2 47.94 -24.75 -4.21
C LYS A 2 47.63 -24.53 -5.71
N ARG A 3 46.53 -25.12 -6.19
CA ARG A 3 45.74 -24.56 -7.30
C ARG A 3 44.34 -24.28 -6.75
N ILE A 4 44.09 -22.99 -6.54
CA ILE A 4 42.76 -22.43 -6.33
C ILE A 4 42.29 -22.04 -7.73
N GLY A 5 41.21 -22.65 -8.20
CA GLY A 5 40.57 -22.38 -9.48
C GLY A 5 39.12 -21.99 -9.25
N LEU A 6 38.80 -20.76 -9.64
CA LEU A 6 37.53 -20.06 -9.63
C LEU A 6 36.25 -20.93 -9.71
N PHE A 7 35.40 -20.84 -8.69
CA PHE A 7 33.94 -20.85 -8.86
C PHE A 7 33.45 -19.46 -8.48
N GLY A 8 33.26 -18.62 -9.48
CA GLY A 8 32.62 -17.33 -9.35
C GLY A 8 31.49 -17.26 -10.36
N LEU A 9 30.27 -17.57 -9.94
CA LEU A 9 29.03 -17.00 -10.48
C LEU A 9 27.84 -17.45 -9.62
N SER A 10 26.81 -16.60 -9.57
CA SER A 10 25.51 -16.77 -8.91
C SER A 10 25.42 -16.41 -7.43
N LEU A 11 25.41 -15.11 -7.15
CA LEU A 11 24.69 -14.57 -6.00
C LEU A 11 24.18 -13.14 -6.25
N VAL A 12 23.29 -12.93 -7.23
CA VAL A 12 22.57 -11.65 -7.41
C VAL A 12 21.08 -11.86 -7.78
N LEU A 13 20.44 -12.94 -7.32
CA LEU A 13 19.02 -13.22 -7.66
C LEU A 13 18.05 -13.20 -6.46
N GLY A 14 18.48 -12.73 -5.29
CA GLY A 14 17.72 -12.92 -4.03
C GLY A 14 16.94 -11.71 -3.48
N LEU A 15 16.99 -10.53 -4.11
CA LEU A 15 16.48 -9.30 -3.47
C LEU A 15 15.31 -8.60 -4.17
N VAL A 16 14.84 -9.11 -5.31
CA VAL A 16 13.74 -8.46 -6.07
C VAL A 16 12.39 -9.13 -5.82
N PHE A 17 12.35 -10.46 -5.59
CA PHE A 17 11.08 -11.18 -5.32
C PHE A 17 10.42 -10.87 -3.97
N SER A 18 11.12 -10.26 -3.01
CA SER A 18 10.54 -9.97 -1.69
C SER A 18 9.67 -8.72 -1.65
N ALA A 19 9.74 -7.84 -2.66
CA ALA A 19 9.00 -6.57 -2.64
C ALA A 19 7.53 -6.72 -3.08
N SER A 20 7.20 -7.73 -3.89
CA SER A 20 5.84 -7.96 -4.38
C SER A 20 4.96 -8.76 -3.42
N ALA A 21 5.57 -9.49 -2.48
CA ALA A 21 4.86 -10.37 -1.55
C ALA A 21 4.16 -9.63 -0.39
N ASP A 22 4.44 -8.33 -0.19
CA ASP A 22 3.95 -7.57 0.97
C ASP A 22 3.64 -6.11 0.61
N SER A 23 2.72 -5.91 -0.33
CA SER A 23 2.25 -4.59 -0.77
C SER A 23 1.00 -4.15 -0.02
N ALA A 24 0.84 -2.84 0.11
CA ALA A 24 -0.33 -2.16 0.66
C ALA A 24 -1.15 -1.45 -0.41
N LEU A 25 -0.50 -0.91 -1.43
CA LEU A 25 -1.16 -0.21 -2.54
C LEU A 25 -0.31 -0.36 -3.81
N VAL A 26 -0.99 -0.51 -4.95
CA VAL A 26 -0.38 -0.44 -6.27
C VAL A 26 -0.97 0.74 -7.03
N ASP A 27 -0.13 1.71 -7.40
CA ASP A 27 -0.50 2.72 -8.40
C ASP A 27 -0.20 2.15 -9.79
N PHE A 28 -1.25 1.68 -10.47
CA PHE A 28 -1.16 1.04 -11.78
C PHE A 28 -0.72 1.99 -12.90
N GLU A 29 -1.09 3.26 -12.82
CA GLU A 29 -0.75 4.26 -13.84
C GLU A 29 0.75 4.56 -13.80
N ARG A 30 1.30 4.67 -12.58
CA ARG A 30 2.72 4.98 -12.37
C ARG A 30 3.58 3.76 -12.16
N LYS A 31 2.99 2.57 -12.05
CA LYS A 31 3.67 1.33 -11.70
C LYS A 31 4.47 1.45 -10.40
N TRP A 32 3.87 2.08 -9.38
CA TRP A 32 4.45 2.16 -8.04
C TRP A 32 3.81 1.12 -7.13
N ILE A 33 4.66 0.43 -6.35
CA ILE A 33 4.23 -0.58 -5.39
C ILE A 33 4.62 -0.07 -4.00
N PHE A 34 3.62 0.34 -3.22
CA PHE A 34 3.81 0.77 -1.84
C PHE A 34 3.78 -0.47 -0.93
N PRO A 35 4.81 -0.67 -0.08
CA PRO A 35 4.91 -1.83 0.79
C PRO A 35 4.02 -1.71 2.03
N GLN A 36 3.78 -2.83 2.73
CA GLN A 36 3.18 -2.85 4.08
C GLN A 36 4.08 -2.24 5.16
N GLU A 37 5.40 -2.16 4.93
CA GLU A 37 6.33 -1.44 5.80
C GLU A 37 7.18 -0.44 5.01
N LEU A 38 7.18 0.82 5.45
CA LEU A 38 8.01 1.88 4.88
C LEU A 38 8.74 2.63 6.00
N GLY A 39 10.06 2.73 5.92
CA GLY A 39 10.87 3.42 6.94
C GLY A 39 10.97 2.73 8.28
N GLY A 40 10.42 1.51 8.45
CA GLY A 40 10.18 0.91 9.76
C GLY A 40 8.79 1.21 10.33
N LEU A 41 7.94 1.94 9.61
CA LEU A 41 6.54 2.18 9.97
C LEU A 41 5.64 1.21 9.22
N LYS A 42 4.57 0.75 9.88
CA LYS A 42 3.58 -0.15 9.29
C LYS A 42 2.50 0.64 8.59
N TYR A 43 2.06 0.14 7.44
CA TYR A 43 0.89 0.66 6.74
C TYR A 43 -0.33 0.60 7.65
N GLU A 44 -1.15 1.64 7.59
CA GLU A 44 -2.40 1.71 8.32
C GLU A 44 -3.59 1.90 7.38
N ILE A 45 -3.51 2.88 6.48
CA ILE A 45 -4.64 3.19 5.59
C ILE A 45 -4.18 3.84 4.27
N SER A 46 -4.96 3.61 3.22
CA SER A 46 -4.89 4.35 1.96
C SER A 46 -6.28 4.84 1.58
N GLU A 47 -6.35 6.08 1.11
CA GLU A 47 -7.61 6.74 0.75
C GLU A 47 -7.42 7.58 -0.51
N LYS A 48 -8.42 7.55 -1.39
CA LYS A 48 -8.50 8.45 -2.53
C LYS A 48 -9.24 9.72 -2.12
N TYR A 49 -8.73 10.87 -2.52
CA TYR A 49 -9.44 12.12 -2.34
C TYR A 49 -10.67 12.16 -3.27
N GLU A 50 -11.73 12.83 -2.82
CA GLU A 50 -12.96 13.00 -3.63
C GLU A 50 -12.67 13.75 -4.93
N VAL A 51 -11.82 14.78 -4.86
CA VAL A 51 -11.33 15.52 -6.01
C VAL A 51 -10.18 14.74 -6.66
N ALA A 52 -10.37 14.31 -7.91
CA ALA A 52 -9.42 13.45 -8.62
C ALA A 52 -7.99 14.03 -8.66
N ASP A 53 -7.87 15.34 -8.83
CA ASP A 53 -6.60 16.08 -8.91
C ASP A 53 -5.80 16.06 -7.60
N PHE A 54 -6.46 15.78 -6.48
CA PHE A 54 -5.82 15.57 -5.18
C PHE A 54 -5.34 14.13 -4.98
N GLY A 55 -5.58 13.25 -5.95
CA GLY A 55 -5.03 11.91 -6.01
C GLY A 55 -5.37 11.05 -4.79
N TYR A 56 -4.35 10.58 -4.07
CA TYR A 56 -4.55 9.71 -2.90
C TYR A 56 -3.52 9.97 -1.79
N ARG A 57 -3.87 9.52 -0.58
CA ARG A 57 -2.98 9.51 0.58
C ARG A 57 -2.78 8.10 1.12
N ILE A 58 -1.62 7.88 1.74
CA ILE A 58 -1.24 6.65 2.43
C ILE A 58 -0.66 7.04 3.79
N ILE A 59 -1.10 6.37 4.85
CA ILE A 59 -0.61 6.60 6.21
C ILE A 59 0.15 5.37 6.69
N TYR A 60 1.34 5.61 7.25
CA TYR A 60 2.16 4.65 7.95
C TYR A 60 2.36 5.12 9.40
N ARG A 61 2.24 4.20 10.37
CA ARG A 61 2.42 4.50 11.81
C ARG A 61 3.34 3.51 12.52
N ALA A 62 3.91 3.96 13.63
CA ALA A 62 4.58 3.12 14.63
C ALA A 62 4.20 3.60 16.04
N GLY A 63 3.11 3.03 16.57
CA GLY A 63 2.47 3.53 17.79
C GLY A 63 1.93 4.96 17.60
N GLU A 64 1.80 5.69 18.70
CA GLU A 64 1.34 7.10 18.72
C GLU A 64 2.49 8.09 18.52
N VAL A 65 3.72 7.59 18.41
CA VAL A 65 4.95 8.39 18.44
C VAL A 65 5.40 8.83 17.05
N PHE A 66 5.16 8.00 16.03
CA PHE A 66 5.63 8.26 14.66
C PHE A 66 4.49 8.05 13.67
N GLU A 67 4.23 9.07 12.85
CA GLU A 67 3.27 9.02 11.76
C GLU A 67 3.89 9.60 10.49
N ALA A 68 3.74 8.88 9.39
CA ALA A 68 4.14 9.32 8.06
C ALA A 68 2.94 9.27 7.11
N GLU A 69 2.57 10.42 6.57
CA GLU A 69 1.55 10.54 5.54
C GLU A 69 2.22 10.82 4.19
N ILE A 70 1.97 9.97 3.21
CA ILE A 70 2.41 10.13 1.83
C ILE A 70 1.21 10.51 0.99
N ASN A 71 1.33 11.62 0.28
CA ASN A 71 0.31 12.12 -0.63
C ASN A 71 0.87 12.11 -2.05
N VAL A 72 0.07 11.66 -3.00
CA VAL A 72 0.42 11.61 -4.43
C VAL A 72 -0.71 12.29 -5.20
N TYR A 73 -0.40 13.40 -5.87
CA TYR A 73 -1.40 14.27 -6.51
C TYR A 73 -0.81 15.15 -7.61
N ASP A 74 -1.65 15.81 -8.42
CA ASP A 74 -1.22 16.73 -9.47
C ASP A 74 -1.70 18.18 -9.32
N LEU A 75 -2.67 18.45 -8.43
CA LEU A 75 -3.28 19.78 -8.28
C LEU A 75 -3.86 20.33 -9.60
N GLY A 76 -4.26 19.44 -10.53
CA GLY A 76 -4.78 19.82 -11.83
C GLY A 76 -3.72 20.37 -12.79
N GLN A 77 -2.43 20.25 -12.47
CA GLN A 77 -1.35 20.66 -13.37
C GLN A 77 -1.16 19.64 -14.50
N GLU A 78 -1.08 20.12 -15.73
CA GLU A 78 -0.84 19.27 -16.91
C GLU A 78 0.54 18.61 -16.86
N SER A 79 1.55 19.35 -16.41
CA SER A 79 2.94 18.90 -16.34
C SER A 79 3.61 19.27 -15.01
N ILE A 80 4.10 18.28 -14.28
CA ILE A 80 4.90 18.42 -13.07
C ILE A 80 6.31 17.88 -13.38
N PRO A 81 7.32 18.75 -13.39
CA PRO A 81 8.69 18.33 -13.68
C PRO A 81 9.25 17.48 -12.54
N ASN A 82 10.15 16.56 -12.90
CA ASN A 82 10.79 15.70 -11.91
C ASN A 82 11.75 16.49 -11.00
N GLY A 83 11.69 16.25 -9.69
CA GLY A 83 12.61 16.76 -8.69
C GLY A 83 12.04 17.86 -7.78
N HIS A 84 12.84 18.24 -6.80
CA HIS A 84 12.56 19.26 -5.77
C HIS A 84 12.55 20.73 -6.22
N LYS A 85 12.92 21.06 -7.46
CA LYS A 85 12.92 22.45 -7.97
C LYS A 85 11.87 22.67 -9.04
N GLY A 86 10.87 21.79 -9.09
CA GLY A 86 9.79 21.88 -10.03
C GLY A 86 8.89 23.08 -9.77
N GLU A 87 8.28 23.59 -10.83
CA GLU A 87 7.16 24.52 -10.73
C GLU A 87 6.08 23.89 -9.83
N GLY A 88 5.58 24.64 -8.84
CA GLY A 88 4.61 24.15 -7.85
C GLY A 88 5.17 23.54 -6.57
N ILE A 89 6.47 23.19 -6.48
CA ILE A 89 7.05 22.67 -5.22
C ILE A 89 6.95 23.70 -4.09
N ASP A 90 7.26 24.97 -4.38
CA ASP A 90 7.16 26.05 -3.40
C ASP A 90 5.72 26.31 -2.98
N ILE A 91 4.75 26.14 -3.89
CA ILE A 91 3.31 26.24 -3.57
C ILE A 91 2.92 25.14 -2.59
N VAL A 92 3.36 23.89 -2.84
CA VAL A 92 3.09 22.78 -1.92
C VAL A 92 3.73 23.04 -0.55
N LEU A 93 4.98 23.51 -0.50
CA LEU A 93 5.62 23.81 0.78
C LEU A 93 4.94 24.98 1.51
N GLN A 94 4.54 26.03 0.79
CA GLN A 94 3.78 27.14 1.35
C GLN A 94 2.45 26.65 1.92
N SER A 95 1.73 25.76 1.22
CA SER A 95 0.46 25.20 1.71
C SER A 95 0.61 24.47 3.04
N VAL A 96 1.77 23.85 3.30
CA VAL A 96 2.07 23.17 4.57
C VAL A 96 2.30 24.19 5.69
N GLU A 97 2.95 25.30 5.38
CA GLU A 97 3.16 26.40 6.33
C GLU A 97 1.85 27.11 6.65
N ASP A 98 1.01 27.33 5.64
CA ASP A 98 -0.32 27.92 5.79
C ASP A 98 -1.25 27.01 6.62
N ASP A 99 -1.21 25.68 6.40
CA ASP A 99 -1.94 24.69 7.22
C ASP A 99 -1.52 24.76 8.70
N LEU A 100 -0.22 24.76 8.98
CA LEU A 100 0.27 24.88 10.36
C LEU A 100 -0.11 26.23 10.99
N GLN A 101 -0.07 27.31 10.22
CA GLN A 101 -0.47 28.63 10.70
C GLN A 101 -1.98 28.70 10.97
N LEU A 102 -2.80 28.04 10.15
CA LEU A 102 -4.24 27.92 10.35
C LEU A 102 -4.55 27.15 11.64
N ARG A 103 -3.91 25.99 11.84
CA ARG A 103 -4.04 25.19 13.08
C ARG A 103 -3.65 25.99 14.32
N LYS A 104 -2.61 26.81 14.22
CA LYS A 104 -2.22 27.74 15.30
C LYS A 104 -3.29 28.80 15.56
N ASN A 105 -3.86 29.38 14.51
CA ASN A 105 -4.92 30.39 14.65
C ASN A 105 -6.21 29.79 15.23
N HIS A 106 -6.46 28.50 15.02
CA HIS A 106 -7.57 27.75 15.62
C HIS A 106 -7.29 27.25 17.04
N GLY A 107 -6.08 27.46 17.58
CA GLY A 107 -5.70 27.00 18.92
C GLY A 107 -5.42 25.49 19.02
N GLU A 108 -5.29 24.79 17.90
CA GLU A 108 -4.93 23.36 17.88
C GLU A 108 -3.46 23.13 18.19
N ILE A 109 -2.61 24.10 17.84
CA ILE A 109 -1.17 24.06 18.12
C ILE A 109 -0.67 25.40 18.65
N GLU A 110 0.38 25.36 19.48
CA GLU A 110 1.08 26.55 19.98
C GLU A 110 2.57 26.51 19.68
N ASN A 111 3.26 27.64 19.93
CA ASN A 111 4.72 27.73 19.87
C ASN A 111 5.36 27.29 18.53
N LEU A 112 4.61 27.43 17.42
CA LEU A 112 5.06 27.08 16.08
C LEU A 112 6.35 27.82 15.70
N LYS A 113 7.39 27.05 15.35
CA LYS A 113 8.68 27.55 14.87
C LYS A 113 9.15 26.72 13.68
N LYS A 114 9.53 27.41 12.60
CA LYS A 114 10.23 26.81 11.46
C LYS A 114 11.69 26.62 11.83
N LEU A 115 12.16 25.37 11.79
CA LEU A 115 13.52 25.01 12.16
C LEU A 115 14.48 25.04 10.97
N GLN A 116 14.01 24.57 9.81
CA GLN A 116 14.89 24.38 8.67
C GLN A 116 14.13 24.28 7.35
N THR A 117 14.75 24.80 6.30
CA THR A 117 14.41 24.48 4.91
C THR A 117 15.66 23.92 4.23
N THR A 118 15.59 22.71 3.67
CA THR A 118 16.75 22.02 3.05
C THR A 118 16.36 21.18 1.84
N GLU A 119 17.35 20.51 1.26
CA GLU A 119 17.18 19.44 0.27
C GLU A 119 17.59 18.08 0.88
N THR A 120 16.78 17.04 0.64
CA THR A 120 17.01 15.68 1.18
C THR A 120 16.72 14.60 0.12
N PRO A 121 17.60 13.60 -0.10
CA PRO A 121 19.00 13.58 0.33
C PRO A 121 19.79 14.71 -0.33
N LYS A 122 20.95 15.08 0.23
CA LYS A 122 21.82 16.11 -0.34
C LYS A 122 22.38 15.75 -1.73
N THR A 123 22.39 14.47 -2.08
CA THR A 123 22.92 13.94 -3.35
C THR A 123 22.02 12.80 -3.84
N GLY A 124 21.95 12.58 -5.15
CA GLY A 124 21.12 11.53 -5.77
C GLY A 124 20.16 12.07 -6.83
N THR A 125 19.57 11.15 -7.62
CA THR A 125 18.69 11.47 -8.75
C THR A 125 17.38 12.13 -8.31
N PHE A 126 16.77 11.61 -7.26
CA PHE A 126 15.58 12.20 -6.66
C PHE A 126 15.94 12.87 -5.34
N ARG A 127 15.75 14.18 -5.30
CA ARG A 127 15.88 15.03 -4.13
C ARG A 127 14.52 15.60 -3.79
N PHE A 128 14.31 15.89 -2.51
CA PHE A 128 13.10 16.44 -1.96
C PHE A 128 13.40 17.80 -1.33
N ALA A 129 12.56 18.79 -1.64
CA ALA A 129 12.54 20.03 -0.88
C ALA A 129 11.94 19.73 0.49
N THR A 130 12.57 20.21 1.55
CA THR A 130 12.25 19.83 2.92
C THR A 130 11.95 21.06 3.75
N VAL A 131 10.86 21.04 4.52
CA VAL A 131 10.57 22.02 5.58
C VAL A 131 10.37 21.28 6.89
N VAL A 132 11.04 21.74 7.95
CA VAL A 132 10.92 21.18 9.29
C VAL A 132 10.36 22.24 10.23
N SER A 133 9.27 21.91 10.91
CA SER A 133 8.60 22.76 11.89
C SER A 133 8.51 22.03 13.23
N CYS A 134 8.55 22.77 14.34
CA CYS A 134 8.23 22.26 15.66
C CYS A 134 7.14 23.10 16.31
N TYR A 135 6.29 22.45 17.10
CA TYR A 135 5.16 23.08 17.77
C TYR A 135 4.77 22.26 19.01
N GLU A 136 3.86 22.79 19.80
CA GLU A 136 3.17 22.09 20.88
C GLU A 136 1.75 21.75 20.41
N ASP A 137 1.39 20.47 20.43
CA ASP A 137 0.07 19.96 20.05
C ASP A 137 -0.85 19.98 21.27
N MET A 138 -2.04 20.56 21.11
CA MET A 138 -2.99 20.79 22.20
C MET A 138 -4.12 19.74 22.24
N ALA A 139 -4.08 18.72 21.38
CA ALA A 139 -5.15 17.73 21.23
C ALA A 139 -5.32 16.74 22.42
N GLY A 140 -4.50 16.83 23.47
CA GLY A 140 -4.50 15.93 24.63
C GLY A 140 -4.63 16.63 25.99
N GLU A 141 -4.53 15.87 27.08
CA GLU A 141 -4.60 16.41 28.46
C GLU A 141 -3.45 17.38 28.77
N SER A 142 -2.32 17.24 28.08
CA SER A 142 -1.14 18.10 28.23
C SER A 142 -0.52 18.43 26.87
N PRO A 143 0.03 19.65 26.68
CA PRO A 143 0.69 20.02 25.43
C PRO A 143 1.87 19.10 25.09
N GLU A 144 1.86 18.51 23.90
CA GLU A 144 2.91 17.60 23.43
C GLU A 144 3.84 18.27 22.43
N LYS A 145 5.15 18.19 22.67
CA LYS A 145 6.15 18.79 21.75
C LYS A 145 6.37 17.89 20.54
N LYS A 146 5.83 18.28 19.40
CA LYS A 146 5.97 17.56 18.12
C LYS A 146 6.95 18.26 17.17
N ILE A 147 7.51 17.48 16.26
CA ILE A 147 8.23 17.94 15.07
C ILE A 147 7.51 17.37 13.84
N GLN A 148 7.27 18.21 12.85
CA GLN A 148 6.81 17.81 11.53
C GLN A 148 7.91 18.10 10.51
N ALA A 149 8.41 17.05 9.85
CA ALA A 149 9.32 17.14 8.71
C ALA A 149 8.53 16.81 7.43
N THR A 150 8.43 17.78 6.53
CA THR A 150 7.73 17.62 5.26
C THR A 150 8.72 17.60 4.11
N TYR A 151 8.60 16.61 3.23
CA TYR A 151 9.45 16.38 2.07
C TYR A 151 8.60 16.36 0.81
N VAL A 152 8.97 17.15 -0.19
CA VAL A 152 8.20 17.30 -1.44
C VAL A 152 9.10 17.16 -2.65
N THR A 153 8.63 16.42 -3.66
CA THR A 153 9.31 16.31 -4.95
C THR A 153 8.31 16.02 -6.07
N GLY A 154 8.65 16.37 -7.31
CA GLY A 154 7.91 15.93 -8.49
C GLY A 154 8.46 14.60 -9.02
N ILE A 155 7.61 13.63 -9.34
CA ILE A 155 7.99 12.36 -9.98
C ILE A 155 6.87 11.90 -10.93
N ARG A 156 7.22 11.60 -12.19
CA ARG A 156 6.29 11.02 -13.19
C ARG A 156 4.96 11.77 -13.24
N ASN A 157 5.06 13.10 -13.39
CA ASN A 157 3.90 14.00 -13.48
C ASN A 157 3.02 14.07 -12.21
N ARG A 158 3.58 13.82 -11.02
CA ARG A 158 2.90 14.00 -9.74
C ARG A 158 3.80 14.66 -8.72
N PHE A 159 3.20 15.40 -7.79
CA PHE A 159 3.84 15.71 -6.53
C PHE A 159 3.77 14.49 -5.61
N ILE A 160 4.88 14.16 -4.97
CA ILE A 160 4.94 13.27 -3.82
C ILE A 160 5.29 14.11 -2.60
N ARG A 161 4.36 14.17 -1.64
CA ARG A 161 4.56 14.82 -0.35
C ARG A 161 4.58 13.78 0.76
N LEU A 162 5.71 13.64 1.44
CA LEU A 162 5.84 12.90 2.69
C LEU A 162 5.80 13.89 3.85
N ARG A 163 4.76 13.82 4.69
CA ARG A 163 4.66 14.53 5.96
C ARG A 163 4.98 13.54 7.09
N PHE A 164 6.06 13.76 7.82
CA PHE A 164 6.49 12.89 8.91
C PHE A 164 6.44 13.63 10.24
N THR A 165 5.55 13.20 11.13
CA THR A 165 5.27 13.81 12.43
C THR A 165 5.73 12.88 13.54
N PHE A 166 6.43 13.44 14.54
CA PHE A 166 6.96 12.67 15.66
C PHE A 166 7.23 13.49 16.92
N ASP A 167 7.36 12.81 18.05
CA ASP A 167 7.73 13.44 19.32
C ASP A 167 9.15 14.02 19.27
N ARG A 168 9.31 15.25 19.76
CA ARG A 168 10.59 15.96 19.74
C ARG A 168 11.73 15.18 20.42
N GLU A 169 11.42 14.40 21.45
CA GLU A 169 12.39 13.56 22.17
C GLU A 169 12.95 12.42 21.32
N LYS A 170 12.21 12.00 20.29
CA LYS A 170 12.55 10.88 19.40
C LYS A 170 13.26 11.31 18.11
N ARG A 171 13.69 12.57 18.03
CA ARG A 171 14.33 13.17 16.84
C ARG A 171 15.47 12.33 16.24
N GLY A 172 16.30 11.68 17.07
CA GLY A 172 17.42 10.87 16.59
C GLY A 172 16.97 9.60 15.84
N GLU A 173 15.91 8.96 16.31
CA GLU A 173 15.30 7.79 15.67
C GLU A 173 14.51 8.21 14.41
N ALA A 174 13.72 9.27 14.54
CA ALA A 174 12.98 9.87 13.44
C ALA A 174 13.88 10.20 12.23
N GLY A 175 15.05 10.77 12.46
CA GLY A 175 16.01 11.08 11.38
C GLY A 175 16.46 9.84 10.60
N LYS A 176 16.63 8.69 11.27
CA LYS A 176 16.98 7.42 10.62
C LYS A 176 15.81 6.86 9.81
N MET A 177 14.61 6.90 10.39
CA MET A 177 13.37 6.45 9.74
C MET A 177 13.08 7.27 8.48
N ALA A 178 13.09 8.60 8.58
CA ALA A 178 12.86 9.49 7.45
C ALA A 178 13.86 9.24 6.30
N ASN A 179 15.15 9.08 6.61
CA ASN A 179 16.15 8.76 5.60
C ASN A 179 15.89 7.39 4.92
N LYS A 180 15.47 6.37 5.69
CA LYS A 180 15.08 5.06 5.16
C LYS A 180 13.84 5.19 4.25
N MET A 181 12.82 5.94 4.66
CA MET A 181 11.61 6.20 3.85
C MET A 181 11.96 6.89 2.53
N ILE A 182 12.70 8.00 2.58
CA ILE A 182 13.08 8.76 1.38
C ILE A 182 13.90 7.88 0.42
N ALA A 183 14.80 7.05 0.94
CA ALA A 183 15.56 6.10 0.13
C ALA A 183 14.64 5.04 -0.52
N GLN A 184 13.67 4.49 0.21
CA GLN A 184 12.70 3.52 -0.32
C GLN A 184 11.76 4.15 -1.35
N LEU A 185 11.24 5.34 -1.10
CA LEU A 185 10.41 6.11 -2.04
C LEU A 185 11.17 6.42 -3.33
N THR A 186 12.45 6.81 -3.21
CA THR A 186 13.32 7.05 -4.37
C THR A 186 13.52 5.79 -5.19
N LYS A 187 13.73 4.63 -4.54
CA LYS A 187 13.85 3.34 -5.23
C LYS A 187 12.56 2.93 -5.93
N MET A 188 11.41 3.11 -5.27
CA MET A 188 10.09 2.83 -5.84
C MET A 188 9.83 3.73 -7.07
N ALA A 189 10.19 5.01 -6.97
CA ALA A 189 10.05 5.97 -8.06
C ALA A 189 10.90 5.64 -9.30
N THR A 190 12.10 5.09 -9.10
CA THR A 190 12.98 4.66 -10.20
C THR A 190 12.67 3.26 -10.70
N ALA A 191 12.00 2.43 -9.90
CA ALA A 191 11.65 1.07 -10.26
C ALA A 191 10.78 1.02 -11.52
N ARG A 192 10.97 -0.03 -12.30
CA ARG A 192 10.15 -0.37 -13.47
C ARG A 192 9.71 -1.83 -13.29
N PRO A 193 8.75 -2.08 -12.39
CA PRO A 193 8.34 -3.44 -12.14
C PRO A 193 7.72 -4.04 -13.39
N GLU A 194 8.00 -5.31 -13.62
CA GLU A 194 7.40 -6.09 -14.70
C GLU A 194 5.91 -6.36 -14.41
N GLU A 195 5.14 -6.71 -15.43
CA GLU A 195 3.69 -6.96 -15.27
C GLU A 195 3.39 -8.07 -14.25
N GLU A 196 4.23 -9.11 -14.18
CA GLU A 196 4.11 -10.19 -13.19
C GLU A 196 4.30 -9.67 -11.76
N GLU A 197 5.25 -8.75 -11.53
CA GLU A 197 5.50 -8.18 -10.21
C GLU A 197 4.35 -7.28 -9.77
N ILE A 198 3.78 -6.50 -10.69
CA ILE A 198 2.59 -5.67 -10.46
C ILE A 198 1.39 -6.56 -10.12
N LEU A 199 1.21 -7.67 -10.84
CA LEU A 199 0.12 -8.61 -10.60
C LEU A 199 0.23 -9.26 -9.22
N LEU A 200 1.42 -9.75 -8.85
CA LEU A 200 1.65 -10.33 -7.52
C LEU A 200 1.50 -9.31 -6.40
N ALA A 201 1.97 -8.07 -6.62
CA ALA A 201 1.73 -6.97 -5.70
C ALA A 201 0.23 -6.60 -5.62
N SER A 202 -0.56 -6.83 -6.67
CA SER A 202 -2.01 -6.62 -6.60
C SER A 202 -2.67 -7.71 -5.76
N CYS A 203 -2.24 -8.97 -5.92
CA CYS A 203 -2.70 -10.07 -5.06
C CYS A 203 -2.41 -9.79 -3.59
N ALA A 204 -1.17 -9.39 -3.25
CA ALA A 204 -0.80 -9.12 -1.86
C ALA A 204 -1.58 -7.93 -1.25
N ALA A 205 -1.69 -6.81 -1.97
CA ALA A 205 -2.47 -5.66 -1.49
C ALA A 205 -3.96 -6.01 -1.29
N PHE A 206 -4.53 -6.79 -2.21
CA PHE A 206 -5.92 -7.27 -2.09
C PHE A 206 -6.11 -8.19 -0.88
N LEU A 207 -5.26 -9.20 -0.72
CA LEU A 207 -5.43 -10.22 0.33
C LEU A 207 -5.16 -9.67 1.73
N ASN A 208 -4.29 -8.65 1.86
CA ASN A 208 -4.03 -7.98 3.13
C ASN A 208 -5.23 -7.16 3.61
N ASP A 209 -5.85 -6.37 2.72
CA ASP A 209 -7.02 -5.57 3.06
C ASP A 209 -7.98 -5.36 1.88
N PRO A 210 -8.89 -6.33 1.61
CA PRO A 210 -9.75 -6.33 0.43
C PRO A 210 -10.75 -5.16 0.41
N ALA A 211 -11.06 -4.58 1.57
CA ALA A 211 -12.00 -3.47 1.71
C ALA A 211 -11.36 -2.08 1.57
N SER A 212 -10.03 -1.99 1.67
CA SER A 212 -9.32 -0.72 1.53
C SER A 212 -9.35 -0.18 0.11
N TYR A 213 -9.00 1.09 -0.09
CA TYR A 213 -8.80 1.64 -1.43
C TYR A 213 -7.77 0.83 -2.24
N GLY A 214 -6.66 0.44 -1.61
CA GLY A 214 -5.65 -0.43 -2.22
C GLY A 214 -6.19 -1.81 -2.58
N GLY A 215 -7.03 -2.41 -1.74
CA GLY A 215 -7.69 -3.68 -2.02
C GLY A 215 -8.66 -3.56 -3.21
N LEU A 216 -9.55 -2.57 -3.19
CA LEU A 216 -10.56 -2.38 -4.25
C LEU A 216 -9.93 -2.12 -5.63
N THR A 217 -8.90 -1.28 -5.69
CA THR A 217 -8.17 -1.01 -6.94
C THR A 217 -7.42 -2.27 -7.42
N SER A 218 -6.84 -3.03 -6.49
CA SER A 218 -6.20 -4.30 -6.81
C SER A 218 -7.20 -5.35 -7.32
N ALA A 219 -8.39 -5.45 -6.72
CA ALA A 219 -9.45 -6.34 -7.19
C ALA A 219 -9.85 -6.06 -8.64
N GLN A 220 -9.99 -4.77 -9.00
CA GLN A 220 -10.28 -4.36 -10.37
C GLN A 220 -9.18 -4.81 -11.35
N HIS A 221 -7.92 -4.64 -10.97
CA HIS A 221 -6.79 -5.09 -11.77
C HIS A 221 -6.77 -6.61 -11.94
N LEU A 222 -6.99 -7.36 -10.85
CA LEU A 222 -7.08 -8.82 -10.86
C LEU A 222 -8.17 -9.29 -11.82
N PHE A 223 -9.38 -8.72 -11.74
CA PHE A 223 -10.47 -9.07 -12.68
C PHE A 223 -10.15 -8.74 -14.13
N ALA A 224 -9.45 -7.63 -14.39
CA ALA A 224 -9.04 -7.28 -15.75
C ALA A 224 -8.03 -8.31 -16.30
N LYS A 225 -7.09 -8.75 -15.46
CA LYS A 225 -6.05 -9.73 -15.84
C LYS A 225 -6.63 -11.13 -16.01
N THR A 226 -7.48 -11.59 -15.10
CA THR A 226 -8.05 -12.95 -15.15
C THR A 226 -8.90 -13.18 -16.40
N LYS A 227 -9.58 -12.14 -16.92
CA LYS A 227 -10.30 -12.20 -18.21
C LYS A 227 -9.41 -12.54 -19.42
N THR A 228 -8.11 -12.31 -19.31
CA THR A 228 -7.13 -12.56 -20.39
C THR A 228 -6.32 -13.82 -20.17
N MET A 229 -6.50 -14.51 -19.02
CA MET A 229 -5.75 -15.70 -18.65
C MET A 229 -6.62 -16.95 -18.84
N GLY A 230 -6.24 -17.82 -19.77
CA GLY A 230 -6.98 -19.05 -20.08
C GLY A 230 -6.67 -20.22 -19.15
N ASN A 231 -5.69 -20.07 -18.27
CA ASN A 231 -5.19 -21.11 -17.35
C ASN A 231 -5.78 -21.04 -15.94
N LEU A 232 -6.86 -20.27 -15.73
CA LEU A 232 -7.48 -20.10 -14.42
C LEU A 232 -8.82 -20.84 -14.39
N ASN A 233 -8.88 -21.89 -13.59
CA ASN A 233 -10.11 -22.66 -13.36
C ASN A 233 -11.00 -21.93 -12.35
N VAL A 234 -12.32 -21.94 -12.57
CA VAL A 234 -13.29 -21.33 -11.65
C VAL A 234 -14.42 -22.31 -11.38
N TYR A 235 -14.58 -22.70 -10.12
CA TYR A 235 -15.69 -23.54 -9.67
C TYR A 235 -16.84 -22.65 -9.21
N THR A 236 -17.79 -22.39 -10.10
CA THR A 236 -18.90 -21.46 -9.83
C THR A 236 -19.78 -21.89 -8.67
N HIS A 237 -19.86 -23.20 -8.38
CA HIS A 237 -20.63 -23.75 -7.26
C HIS A 237 -20.08 -23.33 -5.88
N LEU A 238 -18.82 -22.86 -5.78
CA LEU A 238 -18.24 -22.33 -4.54
C LEU A 238 -18.77 -20.94 -4.19
N PHE A 239 -19.38 -20.22 -5.15
CA PHE A 239 -19.94 -18.89 -4.94
C PHE A 239 -21.44 -18.98 -4.68
N VAL A 240 -21.78 -19.49 -3.49
CA VAL A 240 -23.18 -19.67 -3.07
C VAL A 240 -23.70 -18.40 -2.39
N TRP A 241 -24.82 -17.88 -2.87
CA TRP A 241 -25.53 -16.76 -2.25
C TRP A 241 -26.73 -17.26 -1.44
N PRO A 242 -27.09 -16.61 -0.32
CA PRO A 242 -28.25 -17.01 0.48
C PRO A 242 -29.51 -17.11 -0.38
N THR A 243 -30.14 -18.29 -0.40
CA THR A 243 -31.41 -18.53 -1.08
C THR A 243 -32.52 -17.72 -0.39
N GLY A 244 -33.13 -16.77 -1.10
CA GLY A 244 -34.20 -15.90 -0.58
C GLY A 244 -33.91 -14.40 -0.70
N TYR A 245 -32.66 -14.01 -0.96
CA TYR A 245 -32.31 -12.64 -1.32
C TYR A 245 -32.43 -12.45 -2.83
N TYR A 246 -33.22 -11.47 -3.28
CA TYR A 246 -33.26 -11.03 -4.69
C TYR A 246 -31.98 -10.28 -5.11
N SER A 247 -31.02 -10.10 -4.21
CA SER A 247 -29.81 -9.31 -4.41
C SER A 247 -28.59 -10.01 -3.84
N LYS A 248 -27.51 -10.03 -4.63
CA LYS A 248 -26.18 -10.42 -4.20
C LYS A 248 -25.71 -9.60 -2.98
N PRO A 249 -25.10 -10.22 -1.95
CA PRO A 249 -24.60 -9.48 -0.79
C PRO A 249 -23.59 -8.39 -1.18
N LYS A 250 -23.54 -7.31 -0.40
CA LYS A 250 -22.56 -6.23 -0.59
C LYS A 250 -21.14 -6.82 -0.66
N ASN A 251 -20.35 -6.36 -1.61
CA ASN A 251 -18.94 -6.76 -1.77
C ASN A 251 -18.70 -8.26 -1.99
N ALA A 252 -19.72 -9.06 -2.29
CA ALA A 252 -19.58 -10.48 -2.58
C ALA A 252 -18.67 -10.78 -3.80
N ASP A 253 -18.57 -9.83 -4.74
CA ASP A 253 -17.58 -9.90 -5.84
C ASP A 253 -16.14 -10.02 -5.33
N LEU A 254 -15.81 -9.43 -4.19
CA LEU A 254 -14.47 -9.50 -3.64
C LEU A 254 -14.09 -10.93 -3.24
N LEU A 255 -15.04 -11.82 -2.99
CA LEU A 255 -14.74 -13.24 -2.78
C LEU A 255 -14.17 -13.89 -4.04
N ILE A 256 -14.68 -13.51 -5.21
CA ILE A 256 -14.16 -13.96 -6.51
C ILE A 256 -12.75 -13.38 -6.73
N ALA A 257 -12.54 -12.11 -6.37
CA ALA A 257 -11.20 -11.51 -6.42
C ALA A 257 -10.21 -12.24 -5.49
N GLY A 258 -10.64 -12.63 -4.29
CA GLY A 258 -9.82 -13.43 -3.36
C GLY A 258 -9.50 -14.81 -3.88
N TYR A 259 -10.47 -15.47 -4.53
CA TYR A 259 -10.25 -16.73 -5.22
C TYR A 259 -9.15 -16.58 -6.29
N PHE A 260 -9.29 -15.62 -7.20
CA PHE A 260 -8.27 -15.39 -8.22
C PHE A 260 -6.93 -14.96 -7.65
N ALA A 261 -6.90 -14.12 -6.61
CA ALA A 261 -5.66 -13.68 -5.97
C ALA A 261 -4.88 -14.89 -5.41
N GLY A 262 -5.55 -15.81 -4.72
CA GLY A 262 -4.94 -17.03 -4.19
C GLY A 262 -4.40 -17.94 -5.30
N MET A 263 -5.16 -18.12 -6.38
CA MET A 263 -4.71 -18.90 -7.54
C MET A 263 -3.47 -18.27 -8.20
N LEU A 264 -3.50 -16.97 -8.45
CA LEU A 264 -2.44 -16.23 -9.13
C LEU A 264 -1.13 -16.19 -8.32
N GLN A 265 -1.21 -16.21 -6.99
CA GLN A 265 -0.03 -16.32 -6.13
C GLN A 265 0.71 -17.66 -6.29
N VAL A 266 0.05 -18.69 -6.82
CA VAL A 266 0.66 -20.00 -7.11
C VAL A 266 1.08 -20.07 -8.58
N VAL A 267 0.15 -19.78 -9.49
CA VAL A 267 0.31 -19.98 -10.93
C VAL A 267 1.39 -19.08 -11.52
N VAL A 268 1.43 -17.79 -11.14
CA VAL A 268 2.36 -16.82 -11.74
C VAL A 268 3.81 -17.12 -11.36
N PRO A 269 4.19 -17.28 -10.08
CA PRO A 269 5.60 -17.53 -9.72
C PRO A 269 6.12 -18.87 -10.23
N GLN A 270 5.26 -19.88 -10.31
CA GLN A 270 5.61 -21.23 -10.73
C GLN A 270 5.46 -21.47 -12.25
N LYS A 271 4.87 -20.50 -12.97
CA LYS A 271 4.59 -20.59 -14.42
C LYS A 271 3.78 -21.83 -14.78
N LEU A 272 2.73 -22.09 -14.00
CA LEU A 272 1.88 -23.25 -14.21
C LEU A 272 0.85 -23.01 -15.32
N ASP A 273 0.56 -24.06 -16.09
CA ASP A 273 -0.51 -24.07 -17.09
C ASP A 273 -1.91 -24.24 -16.48
N GLU A 274 -1.98 -24.71 -15.23
CA GLU A 274 -3.18 -24.80 -14.38
C GLU A 274 -2.76 -25.07 -12.92
N GLY A 275 -3.66 -24.87 -11.96
CA GLY A 275 -3.42 -25.16 -10.55
C GLY A 275 -3.73 -24.01 -9.60
N GLY A 276 -3.52 -24.23 -8.30
CA GLY A 276 -3.72 -23.22 -7.25
C GLY A 276 -5.15 -23.12 -6.73
N GLU A 277 -6.01 -24.09 -7.04
CA GLU A 277 -7.44 -24.10 -6.70
C GLU A 277 -7.67 -24.17 -5.18
N VAL A 278 -6.83 -24.91 -4.45
CA VAL A 278 -6.90 -25.01 -2.98
C VAL A 278 -6.49 -23.70 -2.32
N GLU A 279 -5.45 -23.05 -2.85
CA GLU A 279 -4.98 -21.73 -2.41
C GLU A 279 -6.01 -20.66 -2.74
N ALA A 280 -6.64 -20.74 -3.91
CA ALA A 280 -7.76 -19.90 -4.32
C ALA A 280 -8.95 -20.02 -3.34
N PHE A 281 -9.38 -21.25 -3.04
CA PHE A 281 -10.44 -21.50 -2.06
C PHE A 281 -10.07 -20.98 -0.67
N SER A 282 -8.84 -21.21 -0.23
CA SER A 282 -8.34 -20.72 1.06
C SER A 282 -8.35 -19.19 1.13
N ALA A 283 -7.85 -18.53 0.09
CA ALA A 283 -7.81 -17.07 -0.02
C ALA A 283 -9.21 -16.45 -0.08
N MET A 284 -10.17 -17.10 -0.76
CA MET A 284 -11.57 -16.72 -0.74
C MET A 284 -12.16 -16.73 0.69
N LEU A 285 -11.89 -17.79 1.46
CA LEU A 285 -12.36 -17.89 2.85
C LEU A 285 -11.71 -16.85 3.77
N ASP A 286 -10.42 -16.56 3.59
CA ASP A 286 -9.74 -15.51 4.36
C ASP A 286 -10.26 -14.12 4.00
N THR A 287 -10.49 -13.87 2.71
CA THR A 287 -11.12 -12.64 2.23
C THR A 287 -12.50 -12.45 2.87
N TYR A 288 -13.31 -13.51 2.91
CA TYR A 288 -14.60 -13.47 3.60
C TYR A 288 -14.46 -13.12 5.09
N LYS A 289 -13.53 -13.75 5.82
CA LYS A 289 -13.28 -13.45 7.24
C LYS A 289 -12.91 -11.98 7.46
N ILE A 290 -12.04 -11.42 6.62
CA ILE A 290 -11.62 -10.01 6.71
C ILE A 290 -12.81 -9.08 6.41
N LEU A 291 -13.61 -9.37 5.38
CA LEU A 291 -14.79 -8.57 5.07
C LEU A 291 -15.86 -8.65 6.17
N ARG A 292 -16.05 -9.83 6.78
CA ARG A 292 -16.97 -10.03 7.90
C ARG A 292 -16.54 -9.24 9.15
N SER A 293 -15.25 -9.26 9.49
CA SER A 293 -14.73 -8.53 10.66
C SER A 293 -14.81 -7.01 10.51
N LYS A 294 -14.88 -6.51 9.27
CA LYS A 294 -15.02 -5.09 8.94
C LYS A 294 -16.46 -4.67 8.59
N GLU A 295 -17.43 -5.56 8.80
CA GLU A 295 -18.84 -5.33 8.46
C GLU A 295 -19.06 -4.91 6.99
N GLN A 296 -18.21 -5.42 6.09
CA GLN A 296 -18.26 -5.10 4.66
C GLN A 296 -19.05 -6.12 3.83
N ILE A 297 -19.41 -7.25 4.42
CA ILE A 297 -20.27 -8.28 3.82
C ILE A 297 -21.20 -8.87 4.89
N ASP A 298 -22.43 -9.18 4.49
CA ASP A 298 -23.39 -9.88 5.34
C ASP A 298 -22.96 -11.34 5.57
N ALA A 299 -23.53 -11.98 6.59
CA ALA A 299 -23.27 -13.38 6.86
C ALA A 299 -23.77 -14.25 5.70
N ILE A 300 -22.92 -15.18 5.26
CA ILE A 300 -23.25 -16.22 4.28
C ILE A 300 -23.06 -17.55 4.99
N GLU A 301 -24.16 -18.16 5.45
CA GLU A 301 -24.17 -19.32 6.35
C GLU A 301 -23.22 -20.45 5.93
N LYS A 302 -23.27 -20.87 4.66
CA LYS A 302 -22.36 -21.89 4.14
C LYS A 302 -20.88 -21.49 4.23
N ILE A 303 -20.56 -20.24 3.91
CA ILE A 303 -19.18 -19.75 3.97
C ILE A 303 -18.74 -19.59 5.43
N ASP A 304 -19.63 -19.19 6.35
CA ASP A 304 -19.36 -19.19 7.80
C ASP A 304 -19.02 -20.59 8.32
N GLU A 305 -19.67 -21.64 7.81
CA GLU A 305 -19.34 -23.03 8.12
C GLU A 305 -17.99 -23.44 7.55
N TRP A 306 -17.76 -23.19 6.26
CA TRP A 306 -16.50 -23.51 5.57
C TRP A 306 -15.30 -22.81 6.21
N ALA A 307 -15.46 -21.55 6.62
CA ALA A 307 -14.44 -20.74 7.28
C ALA A 307 -13.96 -21.31 8.62
N LYS A 308 -14.77 -22.15 9.29
CA LYS A 308 -14.45 -22.82 10.56
C LYS A 308 -13.72 -24.15 10.36
N HIS A 309 -13.70 -24.69 9.14
CA HIS A 309 -13.12 -26.01 8.89
C HIS A 309 -11.58 -25.96 9.07
N PRO A 310 -10.99 -26.86 9.88
CA PRO A 310 -9.56 -26.82 10.20
C PRO A 310 -8.67 -27.26 9.02
N ASP A 311 -9.17 -28.15 8.17
CA ASP A 311 -8.48 -28.63 6.97
C ASP A 311 -9.18 -28.11 5.70
N ARG A 312 -8.67 -27.03 5.13
CA ARG A 312 -9.26 -26.40 3.95
C ARG A 312 -9.11 -27.23 2.68
N ARG A 313 -8.06 -28.05 2.58
CA ARG A 313 -7.86 -28.92 1.43
C ARG A 313 -8.88 -30.05 1.43
N ALA A 314 -9.02 -30.74 2.56
CA ALA A 314 -10.02 -31.80 2.69
C ALA A 314 -11.45 -31.27 2.46
N LEU A 315 -11.76 -30.06 2.94
CA LEU A 315 -13.05 -29.42 2.66
C LEU A 315 -13.22 -29.12 1.16
N PHE A 316 -12.21 -28.55 0.51
CA PHE A 316 -12.26 -28.27 -0.93
C PHE A 316 -12.53 -29.55 -1.73
N ASP A 317 -11.78 -30.63 -1.45
CA ASP A 317 -11.95 -31.92 -2.11
C ASP A 317 -13.37 -32.48 -1.89
N GLN A 318 -13.92 -32.35 -0.67
CA GLN A 318 -15.30 -32.76 -0.39
C GLN A 318 -16.32 -31.97 -1.19
N LEU A 319 -16.15 -30.65 -1.32
CA LEU A 319 -17.08 -29.79 -2.06
C LEU A 319 -17.07 -30.06 -3.55
N LEU A 320 -15.95 -30.54 -4.11
CA LEU A 320 -15.85 -30.96 -5.51
C LEU A 320 -16.55 -32.29 -5.81
N ILE A 321 -16.76 -33.16 -4.82
CA ILE A 321 -17.37 -34.50 -4.99
C ILE A 321 -18.91 -34.44 -5.02
N VAL A 322 -19.52 -33.32 -4.61
CA VAL A 322 -20.98 -33.16 -4.51
C VAL A 322 -21.64 -32.77 -5.85
N GLU A 323 -20.96 -32.96 -6.98
CA GLU A 323 -21.54 -32.88 -8.34
C GLU A 323 -22.07 -34.23 -8.84
#